data_AF-A0A8X7CJX2-F1
#
_entry.id   AF-A0A8X7CJX2-F1
#
_cell.length_a   1.000
_cell.length_b   1.000
_cell.length_c   1.000
_cell.angle_alpha   90.00
_cell.angle_beta   90.00
_cell.angle_gamma   90.00
#
_symmetry.space_group_name_H-M   'P 1'
#
loop_
_entity.id
_entity.type
_entity.pdbx_description
1 polymer ?
#
loop_
_entity_poly.entity_id
_entity_poly.type
_entity_poly.pdbx_seq_one_letter_code
_entity_poly.pdbx_strand_id
1 'polypeptide(L)'
;MVKILVEIQASHVGIGKSTFAKSFGKPWVDDCIQLVESDPSFFYGDSNEYADGNNEFKQLLRCYLVLENFAASLDNVASNLGSNWTIIASRSPIISCIQFASQEVNCKPMLQYYKRRLRHLGVDAVLILDYGNDIQTKEQSVKMGYERMFNRGRIFETEAFDTFEKYNCFFQRAERVKSNVVEEIEKDDFFHYKNVPFNGFNEKDLEMVEYCITNLKNFKIIQT
;
A
#
# COMPACT_ATOMS: atom_id res chain seq x y z
N MET A 1 -4.91 7.54 24.37
CA MET A 1 -4.99 8.36 23.13
C MET A 1 -4.50 7.49 22.00
N VAL A 2 -5.21 7.49 20.85
CA VAL A 2 -5.08 6.46 19.81
C VAL A 2 -4.16 6.93 18.67
N LYS A 3 -3.06 6.23 18.43
CA LYS A 3 -2.15 6.40 17.30
C LYS A 3 -2.58 5.51 16.14
N ILE A 4 -3.03 6.13 15.06
CA ILE A 4 -3.59 5.43 13.90
C ILE A 4 -2.66 5.59 12.70
N LEU A 5 -2.31 4.48 12.08
CA LEU A 5 -1.73 4.47 10.74
C LEU A 5 -2.85 4.25 9.73
N VAL A 6 -2.99 5.12 8.73
CA VAL A 6 -3.94 4.95 7.63
C VAL A 6 -3.17 4.59 6.38
N GLU A 7 -3.46 3.46 5.77
CA GLU A 7 -2.80 2.99 4.55
C GLU A 7 -3.76 3.10 3.37
N ILE A 8 -3.42 3.92 2.38
CA ILE A 8 -4.24 4.08 1.16
C ILE A 8 -3.83 3.03 0.14
N GLN A 9 -4.63 1.98 -0.05
CA GLN A 9 -4.36 0.94 -1.04
C GLN A 9 -5.02 1.27 -2.38
N ALA A 10 -4.19 1.51 -3.41
CA ALA A 10 -4.62 1.45 -4.80
C ALA A 10 -3.44 1.00 -5.67
N SER A 11 -3.52 -0.19 -6.25
CA SER A 11 -2.38 -0.86 -6.88
C SER A 11 -1.88 -0.11 -8.12
N HIS A 12 -2.80 0.51 -8.86
CA HIS A 12 -2.60 1.19 -10.15
C HIS A 12 -1.50 2.27 -10.10
N VAL A 13 -0.53 2.17 -11.01
CA VAL A 13 0.53 3.17 -11.19
C VAL A 13 -0.05 4.44 -11.83
N GLY A 14 0.51 5.61 -11.54
CA GLY A 14 0.01 6.88 -12.11
C GLY A 14 -1.35 7.38 -11.56
N ILE A 15 -2.02 6.63 -10.66
CA ILE A 15 -3.38 6.99 -10.19
C ILE A 15 -3.43 8.18 -9.21
N GLY A 16 -2.29 8.73 -8.77
CA GLY A 16 -2.23 9.98 -8.00
C GLY A 16 -2.25 9.85 -6.48
N LYS A 17 -1.90 8.68 -5.93
CA LYS A 17 -1.94 8.37 -4.48
C LYS A 17 -1.13 9.32 -3.60
N SER A 18 0.10 9.65 -3.98
CA SER A 18 0.98 10.50 -3.15
C SER A 18 0.42 11.92 -3.05
N THR A 19 -0.08 12.48 -4.15
CA THR A 19 -0.79 13.77 -4.17
C THR A 19 -2.03 13.72 -3.27
N PHE A 20 -2.80 12.64 -3.35
CA PHE A 20 -3.97 12.43 -2.50
C PHE A 20 -3.61 12.35 -1.01
N ALA A 21 -2.63 11.51 -0.64
CA ALA A 21 -2.13 11.37 0.74
C ALA A 21 -1.64 12.72 1.30
N LYS A 22 -0.95 13.52 0.49
CA LYS A 22 -0.50 14.86 0.87
C LYS A 22 -1.66 15.84 1.09
N SER A 23 -2.75 15.71 0.34
CA SER A 23 -3.90 16.63 0.41
C SER A 23 -4.69 16.54 1.72
N PHE A 24 -4.50 15.49 2.53
CA PHE A 24 -5.09 15.36 3.87
C PHE A 24 -4.59 16.38 4.89
N GLY A 25 -3.45 17.04 4.64
CA GLY A 25 -2.86 17.97 5.62
C GLY A 25 -2.41 17.30 6.93
N LYS A 26 -2.30 15.97 6.95
CA LYS A 26 -1.76 15.19 8.07
C LYS A 26 -0.30 14.79 7.79
N PRO A 27 0.49 14.43 8.82
CA PRO A 27 1.79 13.79 8.60
C PRO A 27 1.61 12.54 7.71
N TRP A 28 2.52 12.34 6.77
CA TRP A 28 2.34 11.32 5.74
C TRP A 28 3.66 10.67 5.32
N VAL A 29 3.57 9.45 4.80
CA VAL A 29 4.70 8.63 4.35
C VAL A 29 4.51 8.27 2.87
N ASP A 30 5.51 8.55 2.03
CA ASP A 30 5.50 8.29 0.57
C ASP A 30 6.39 7.12 0.12
N ASP A 31 6.65 6.17 1.02
CA ASP A 31 7.96 5.50 0.96
C ASP A 31 7.99 4.18 0.18
N CYS A 32 6.87 3.47 0.03
CA CYS A 32 6.85 2.23 -0.76
C CYS A 32 7.17 2.48 -2.24
N ILE A 33 6.96 3.72 -2.69
CA ILE A 33 7.35 4.18 -4.02
C ILE A 33 8.85 4.29 -4.14
N GLN A 34 9.52 4.92 -3.17
CA GLN A 34 10.94 5.18 -3.29
C GLN A 34 11.74 3.88 -3.36
N LEU A 35 11.28 2.79 -2.76
CA LEU A 35 11.90 1.46 -2.94
C LEU A 35 11.63 0.84 -4.31
N VAL A 36 10.39 0.92 -4.78
CA VAL A 36 9.97 0.43 -6.10
C VAL A 36 10.62 1.22 -7.24
N GLU A 37 10.90 2.50 -6.99
CA GLU A 37 11.54 3.44 -7.92
C GLU A 37 13.06 3.50 -7.77
N SER A 38 13.62 3.19 -6.58
CA SER A 38 15.07 3.14 -6.36
C SER A 38 15.71 1.86 -6.88
N ASP A 39 14.95 0.77 -6.95
CA ASP A 39 15.40 -0.49 -7.54
C ASP A 39 14.31 -1.09 -8.45
N PRO A 40 14.10 -0.51 -9.65
CA PRO A 40 13.10 -1.02 -10.59
C PRO A 40 13.35 -2.48 -11.00
N SER A 41 14.61 -2.91 -11.09
CA SER A 41 14.97 -4.30 -11.39
C SER A 41 14.49 -5.27 -10.30
N PHE A 42 14.43 -4.83 -9.04
CA PHE A 42 13.90 -5.62 -7.93
C PHE A 42 12.39 -5.85 -7.98
N PHE A 43 11.61 -4.96 -8.61
CA PHE A 43 10.14 -5.09 -8.69
C PHE A 43 9.61 -5.44 -10.09
N TYR A 44 10.33 -5.07 -11.14
CA TYR A 44 9.91 -5.19 -12.54
C TYR A 44 10.93 -5.89 -13.44
N GLY A 45 12.17 -6.10 -12.99
CA GLY A 45 13.23 -6.73 -13.78
C GLY A 45 13.24 -8.26 -13.70
N ASP A 46 13.94 -8.87 -14.66
CA ASP A 46 14.19 -10.32 -14.68
C ASP A 46 15.08 -10.74 -13.51
N SER A 47 14.71 -11.83 -12.82
CA SER A 47 15.30 -12.30 -11.56
C SER A 47 16.78 -12.75 -11.61
N ASN A 48 17.46 -12.56 -12.74
CA ASN A 48 18.72 -13.21 -13.08
C ASN A 48 19.98 -12.45 -12.62
N GLU A 49 19.86 -11.20 -12.16
CA GLU A 49 21.02 -10.37 -11.77
C GLU A 49 21.57 -10.63 -10.36
N TYR A 50 20.87 -11.42 -9.54
CA TYR A 50 21.29 -11.76 -8.19
C TYR A 50 21.47 -13.27 -8.08
N ALA A 51 22.66 -13.71 -7.65
CA ALA A 51 23.16 -15.08 -7.71
C ALA A 51 22.20 -16.19 -7.20
N ASP A 52 22.47 -17.41 -7.70
CA ASP A 52 21.83 -18.71 -7.52
C ASP A 52 20.92 -18.96 -6.28
N GLY A 53 19.79 -19.65 -6.51
CA GLY A 53 19.39 -20.72 -5.59
C GLY A 53 17.92 -20.84 -5.15
N ASN A 54 17.19 -19.76 -4.85
CA ASN A 54 15.80 -19.89 -4.36
C ASN A 54 14.96 -18.62 -4.61
N ASN A 55 14.15 -18.64 -5.67
CA ASN A 55 13.28 -17.53 -6.03
C ASN A 55 12.24 -17.20 -4.95
N GLU A 56 11.76 -18.19 -4.19
CA GLU A 56 10.81 -17.99 -3.10
C GLU A 56 11.44 -17.20 -1.94
N PHE A 57 12.64 -17.61 -1.51
CA PHE A 57 13.39 -16.89 -0.48
C PHE A 57 13.67 -15.44 -0.89
N LYS A 58 14.02 -15.21 -2.17
CA LYS A 58 14.21 -13.87 -2.72
C LYS A 58 12.94 -13.05 -2.57
N GLN A 59 11.79 -13.53 -3.06
CA GLN A 59 10.52 -12.79 -2.94
C GLN A 59 10.15 -12.51 -1.48
N LEU A 60 10.40 -13.44 -0.58
CA LEU A 60 10.15 -13.25 0.85
C LEU A 60 11.04 -12.16 1.44
N LEU A 61 12.35 -12.18 1.16
CA LEU A 61 13.28 -11.14 1.57
C LEU A 61 12.86 -9.77 1.01
N ARG A 62 12.40 -9.73 -0.26
CA ARG A 62 11.89 -8.49 -0.87
C ARG A 62 10.73 -7.91 -0.08
N CYS A 63 9.79 -8.76 0.30
CA CYS A 63 8.63 -8.32 1.08
C CYS A 63 9.05 -7.78 2.46
N TYR A 64 9.95 -8.47 3.17
CA TYR A 64 10.45 -7.98 4.46
C TYR A 64 11.18 -6.64 4.35
N LEU A 65 11.96 -6.42 3.28
CA LEU A 65 12.62 -5.14 3.05
C LEU A 65 11.61 -4.00 2.82
N VAL A 66 10.52 -4.25 2.09
CA VAL A 66 9.44 -3.25 1.92
C VAL A 66 8.83 -2.89 3.28
N LEU A 67 8.53 -3.89 4.10
CA LEU A 67 7.95 -3.69 5.43
C LEU A 67 8.90 -2.90 6.36
N GLU A 68 10.20 -3.22 6.35
CA GLU A 68 11.16 -2.56 7.22
C GLU A 68 11.47 -1.13 6.82
N ASN A 69 11.65 -0.86 5.53
CA ASN A 69 11.88 0.51 5.08
C ASN A 69 10.66 1.40 5.35
N PHE A 70 9.45 0.86 5.10
CA PHE A 70 8.23 1.56 5.49
C PHE A 70 8.20 1.85 6.99
N ALA A 71 8.55 0.87 7.84
CA ALA A 71 8.62 1.05 9.27
C ALA A 71 9.66 2.11 9.68
N ALA A 72 10.82 2.16 9.02
CA ALA A 72 11.84 3.18 9.25
C ALA A 72 11.34 4.60 8.88
N SER A 73 10.65 4.73 7.75
CA SER A 73 10.05 6.02 7.36
C SER A 73 8.91 6.44 8.27
N LEU A 74 8.11 5.49 8.73
CA LEU A 74 7.10 5.73 9.75
C LEU A 74 7.73 6.22 11.06
N ASP A 75 8.81 5.58 11.52
CA ASP A 75 9.54 5.97 12.72
C ASP A 75 10.10 7.39 12.60
N ASN A 76 10.71 7.73 11.46
CA ASN A 76 11.21 9.07 11.19
C ASN A 76 10.10 10.14 11.24
N VAL A 77 8.92 9.85 10.69
CA VAL A 77 7.77 10.77 10.77
C VAL A 77 7.20 10.83 12.19
N ALA A 78 7.08 9.69 12.87
CA ALA A 78 6.43 9.57 14.17
C ALA A 78 7.28 10.10 15.34
N SER A 79 8.61 10.08 15.21
CA SER A 79 9.56 10.51 16.25
C SER A 79 9.38 11.97 16.69
N ASN A 80 8.81 12.80 15.81
CA ASN A 80 8.51 14.22 16.07
C ASN A 80 7.06 14.49 16.50
N LEU A 81 6.24 13.45 16.63
CA LEU A 81 4.82 13.58 16.96
C LEU A 81 4.57 13.26 18.44
N GLY A 82 3.55 13.92 19.01
CA GLY A 82 3.13 13.68 20.40
C GLY A 82 2.48 12.30 20.62
N SER A 83 1.82 12.14 21.77
CA SER A 83 1.18 10.87 22.16
C SER A 83 -0.09 10.51 21.37
N ASN A 84 -0.54 11.37 20.46
CA ASN A 84 -1.75 11.18 19.65
C ASN A 84 -1.46 11.65 18.23
N TRP A 85 -1.56 10.74 17.27
CA TRP A 85 -1.35 11.09 15.87
C TRP A 85 -2.13 10.20 14.93
N THR A 86 -2.31 10.71 13.72
CA THR A 86 -2.81 9.95 12.59
C THR A 86 -1.86 10.22 11.43
N ILE A 87 -1.19 9.18 10.95
CA ILE A 87 -0.25 9.26 9.83
C ILE A 87 -0.91 8.61 8.62
N ILE A 88 -0.83 9.27 7.46
CA ILE A 88 -1.33 8.72 6.20
C ILE A 88 -0.17 8.16 5.39
N ALA A 89 -0.20 6.86 5.11
CA ALA A 89 0.67 6.21 4.16
C ALA A 89 0.03 6.20 2.78
N SER A 90 0.78 6.57 1.75
CA SER A 90 0.29 6.59 0.37
C SER A 90 0.00 5.19 -0.19
N ARG A 91 0.39 4.11 0.52
CA ARG A 91 0.22 2.68 0.18
C ARG A 91 0.12 1.80 1.42
N SER A 92 -0.48 0.62 1.27
CA SER A 92 -0.29 -0.47 2.23
C SER A 92 0.95 -1.29 1.86
N PRO A 93 1.98 -1.35 2.72
CA PRO A 93 3.21 -2.07 2.39
C PRO A 93 2.99 -3.59 2.36
N ILE A 94 2.15 -4.12 3.25
CA ILE A 94 1.84 -5.55 3.33
C ILE A 94 1.04 -6.04 2.12
N ILE A 95 0.11 -5.23 1.62
CA ILE A 95 -0.62 -5.57 0.39
C ILE A 95 0.30 -5.42 -0.82
N SER A 96 1.02 -4.29 -0.92
CA SER A 96 1.86 -4.01 -2.08
C SER A 96 2.93 -5.08 -2.28
N CYS A 97 3.66 -5.47 -1.23
CA CYS A 97 4.74 -6.45 -1.39
C CYS A 97 4.24 -7.80 -1.94
N ILE A 98 3.02 -8.21 -1.57
CA ILE A 98 2.41 -9.45 -2.04
C ILE A 98 1.88 -9.30 -3.48
N GLN A 99 1.26 -8.16 -3.82
CA GLN A 99 0.72 -7.93 -5.16
C GLN A 99 1.78 -7.86 -6.25
N PHE A 100 2.97 -7.33 -5.92
CA PHE A 100 4.11 -7.25 -6.84
C PHE A 100 5.00 -8.51 -6.79
N ALA A 101 4.70 -9.48 -5.93
CA ALA A 101 5.45 -10.73 -5.90
C ALA A 101 5.20 -11.55 -7.19
N SER A 102 6.30 -12.03 -7.77
CA SER A 102 6.25 -12.86 -8.99
C SER A 102 5.63 -14.24 -8.76
N GLN A 103 5.60 -14.69 -7.51
CA GLN A 103 5.09 -15.98 -7.04
C GLN A 103 4.19 -15.78 -5.82
N GLU A 104 3.38 -16.78 -5.49
CA GLU A 104 2.57 -16.75 -4.27
C GLU A 104 3.49 -16.77 -3.04
N VAL A 105 3.29 -15.82 -2.12
CA VAL A 105 4.05 -15.71 -0.88
C VAL A 105 3.10 -15.92 0.28
N ASN A 106 3.48 -16.78 1.24
CA ASN A 106 2.71 -16.95 2.47
C ASN A 106 2.70 -15.64 3.27
N CYS A 107 1.55 -14.98 3.34
CA CYS A 107 1.40 -13.65 3.94
C CYS A 107 1.38 -13.67 5.47
N LYS A 108 1.06 -14.81 6.11
CA LYS A 108 0.85 -14.89 7.57
C LYS A 108 2.09 -14.46 8.38
N PRO A 109 3.30 -14.99 8.12
CA PRO A 109 4.49 -14.59 8.87
C PRO A 109 4.84 -13.11 8.67
N MET A 110 4.58 -12.57 7.47
CA MET A 110 4.83 -11.17 7.15
C MET A 110 3.85 -10.24 7.86
N LEU A 111 2.57 -10.59 7.90
CA LEU A 111 1.54 -9.84 8.63
C LEU A 111 1.85 -9.78 10.13
N GLN A 112 2.26 -10.91 10.72
CA GLN A 112 2.65 -10.98 12.14
C GLN A 112 3.91 -10.16 12.42
N TYR A 113 4.89 -10.22 11.54
CA TYR A 113 6.09 -9.40 11.64
C TYR A 113 5.75 -7.91 11.58
N TYR A 114 4.98 -7.50 10.57
CA TYR A 114 4.60 -6.11 10.37
C TYR A 114 3.82 -5.57 11.55
N LYS A 115 2.84 -6.33 12.06
CA LYS A 115 2.10 -5.99 13.28
C LYS A 115 3.02 -5.77 14.48
N ARG A 116 3.99 -6.66 14.72
CA ARG A 116 4.97 -6.51 15.82
C ARG A 116 5.81 -5.26 15.64
N ARG A 117 6.26 -4.99 14.42
CA ARG A 117 7.06 -3.81 14.10
C ARG A 117 6.27 -2.52 14.34
N LEU A 118 5.04 -2.43 13.85
CA LEU A 118 4.15 -1.28 14.06
C LEU A 118 3.82 -1.06 15.54
N ARG A 119 3.57 -2.13 16.30
CA ARG A 119 3.36 -2.03 17.75
C ARG A 119 4.58 -1.52 18.48
N HIS A 120 5.79 -1.90 18.05
CA HIS A 120 7.03 -1.35 18.61
C HIS A 120 7.16 0.16 18.37
N LEU A 121 6.66 0.65 17.22
CA LEU A 121 6.56 2.09 16.92
C LEU A 121 5.38 2.79 17.63
N GLY A 122 4.63 2.05 18.45
CA GLY A 122 3.49 2.57 19.21
C GLY A 122 2.22 2.81 18.38
N VAL A 123 2.07 2.17 17.22
CA VAL A 123 0.80 2.18 16.47
C VAL A 123 -0.24 1.35 17.23
N ASP A 124 -1.42 1.92 17.46
CA ASP A 124 -2.52 1.23 18.15
C ASP A 124 -3.44 0.48 17.17
N ALA A 125 -3.60 1.02 15.97
CA ALA A 125 -4.45 0.45 14.92
C ALA A 125 -3.98 0.87 13.53
N VAL A 126 -4.21 -0.01 12.55
CA VAL A 126 -4.00 0.27 11.14
C VAL A 126 -5.35 0.30 10.44
N LEU A 127 -5.64 1.36 9.70
CA LEU A 127 -6.82 1.48 8.85
C LEU A 127 -6.38 1.38 7.39
N ILE A 128 -6.72 0.29 6.71
CA ILE A 128 -6.41 0.07 5.31
C ILE A 128 -7.63 0.44 4.48
N LEU A 129 -7.50 1.48 3.65
CA LEU A 129 -8.56 1.97 2.77
C LEU A 129 -8.24 1.58 1.34
N ASP A 130 -9.00 0.62 0.81
CA ASP A 130 -8.73 0.00 -0.47
C ASP A 130 -9.67 0.50 -1.58
N TYR A 131 -9.08 1.23 -2.53
CA TYR A 131 -9.75 1.74 -3.73
C TYR A 131 -9.53 0.83 -4.94
N GLY A 132 -8.60 -0.13 -4.87
CA GLY A 132 -8.13 -0.94 -5.99
C GLY A 132 -9.23 -1.73 -6.66
N ASN A 133 -10.14 -2.31 -5.87
CA ASN A 133 -11.25 -3.10 -6.40
C ASN A 133 -12.21 -2.24 -7.24
N ASP A 134 -12.62 -1.08 -6.72
CA ASP A 134 -13.52 -0.18 -7.45
C ASP A 134 -12.84 0.44 -8.69
N ILE A 135 -11.55 0.80 -8.60
CA ILE A 135 -10.78 1.24 -9.78
C ILE A 135 -10.77 0.16 -10.87
N GLN A 136 -10.48 -1.09 -10.49
CA GLN A 136 -10.33 -2.19 -11.45
C GLN A 136 -11.64 -2.57 -12.16
N THR A 137 -12.78 -2.35 -11.52
CA THR A 137 -14.11 -2.56 -12.13
C THR A 137 -14.52 -1.44 -13.10
N LYS A 138 -13.82 -0.29 -13.08
CA LYS A 138 -14.11 0.88 -13.92
C LYS A 138 -12.99 1.08 -14.95
N GLU A 139 -13.19 0.53 -16.15
CA GLU A 139 -12.20 0.60 -17.24
C GLU A 139 -11.65 2.02 -17.49
N GLN A 140 -12.52 3.04 -17.44
CA GLN A 140 -12.11 4.43 -17.60
C GLN A 140 -11.11 4.90 -16.54
N SER A 141 -11.27 4.48 -15.29
CA SER A 141 -10.32 4.80 -14.20
C SER A 141 -8.96 4.13 -14.43
N VAL A 142 -8.96 2.89 -14.93
CA VAL A 142 -7.74 2.16 -15.29
C VAL A 142 -7.02 2.85 -16.47
N LYS A 143 -7.76 3.25 -17.51
CA LYS A 143 -7.22 3.99 -18.67
C LYS A 143 -6.59 5.32 -18.26
N MET A 144 -7.27 6.10 -17.42
CA MET A 144 -6.71 7.35 -16.90
C MET A 144 -5.42 7.13 -16.09
N GLY A 145 -5.34 6.04 -15.32
CA GLY A 145 -4.12 5.65 -14.62
C GLY A 145 -2.97 5.35 -15.57
N TYR A 146 -3.24 4.55 -16.61
CA TYR A 146 -2.28 4.23 -17.68
C TYR A 146 -1.79 5.48 -18.42
N GLU A 147 -2.70 6.36 -18.86
CA GLU A 147 -2.36 7.61 -19.55
C GLU A 147 -1.49 8.52 -18.67
N ARG A 148 -1.81 8.64 -17.38
CA ARG A 148 -0.97 9.41 -16.44
C ARG A 148 0.41 8.80 -16.25
N MET A 149 0.49 7.47 -16.14
CA MET A 149 1.76 6.75 -16.05
C MET A 149 2.60 6.98 -17.30
N PHE A 150 2.01 6.81 -18.48
CA PHE A 150 2.67 6.99 -19.77
C PHE A 150 3.14 8.45 -19.96
N ASN A 151 2.30 9.43 -19.64
CA ASN A 151 2.65 10.86 -19.71
C ASN A 151 3.77 11.26 -18.73
N ARG A 152 3.87 10.57 -17.58
CA ARG A 152 4.97 10.77 -16.63
C ARG A 152 6.30 10.25 -17.19
N GLY A 153 6.28 9.30 -18.13
CA GLY A 153 7.42 8.95 -18.98
C GLY A 153 8.60 8.32 -18.24
N ARG A 154 8.36 7.59 -17.15
CA ARG A 154 9.43 6.89 -16.43
C ARG A 154 9.78 5.60 -17.16
N ILE A 155 11.02 5.52 -17.61
CA ILE A 155 11.54 4.45 -18.48
C ILE A 155 11.10 3.06 -18.00
N PHE A 156 11.37 2.71 -16.73
CA PHE A 156 11.02 1.39 -16.18
C PHE A 156 9.50 1.11 -16.16
N GLU A 157 8.65 2.11 -15.91
CA GLU A 157 7.19 1.93 -15.94
C GLU A 157 6.70 1.76 -17.38
N THR A 158 7.23 2.57 -18.30
CA THR A 158 6.86 2.52 -19.73
C THR A 158 7.40 1.27 -20.43
N GLU A 159 8.51 0.69 -19.95
CA GLU A 159 9.02 -0.60 -20.41
C GLU A 159 8.20 -1.78 -19.86
N ALA A 160 7.84 -1.74 -18.58
CA ALA A 160 6.99 -2.76 -17.95
C ALA A 160 5.54 -2.75 -18.49
N PHE A 161 5.05 -1.56 -18.85
CA PHE A 161 3.67 -1.30 -19.26
C PHE A 161 3.64 -0.49 -20.56
N ASP A 162 4.23 -1.03 -21.63
CA ASP A 162 4.26 -0.44 -22.98
C ASP A 162 2.88 -0.44 -23.67
N THR A 163 1.91 -1.20 -23.17
CA THR A 163 0.51 -1.18 -23.63
C THR A 163 -0.49 -1.12 -22.48
N PHE A 164 -1.68 -0.60 -22.79
CA PHE A 164 -2.80 -0.58 -21.84
C PHE A 164 -3.21 -2.00 -21.43
N GLU A 165 -3.16 -2.97 -22.33
CA GLU A 165 -3.51 -4.36 -22.06
C GLU A 165 -2.56 -4.98 -21.03
N LYS A 166 -1.25 -4.80 -21.19
CA LYS A 166 -0.26 -5.28 -20.21
C LYS A 166 -0.46 -4.63 -18.84
N TYR A 167 -0.68 -3.32 -18.82
CA TYR A 167 -1.02 -2.57 -17.61
C TYR A 167 -2.27 -3.14 -16.92
N ASN A 168 -3.37 -3.31 -17.66
CA ASN A 168 -4.63 -3.80 -17.13
C ASN A 168 -4.53 -5.26 -16.65
N CYS A 169 -3.90 -6.15 -17.43
CA CYS A 169 -3.69 -7.53 -17.05
C CYS A 169 -2.85 -7.67 -15.77
N PHE A 170 -1.81 -6.84 -15.62
CA PHE A 170 -1.00 -6.81 -14.41
C PHE A 170 -1.86 -6.47 -13.18
N PHE A 171 -2.66 -5.40 -13.24
CA PHE A 171 -3.47 -5.00 -12.09
C PHE A 171 -4.64 -5.94 -11.82
N GLN A 172 -5.22 -6.58 -12.84
CA GLN A 172 -6.19 -7.66 -12.62
C GLN A 172 -5.58 -8.83 -11.84
N ARG A 173 -4.34 -9.23 -12.16
CA ARG A 173 -3.61 -10.25 -11.41
C ARG A 173 -3.34 -9.76 -9.99
N ALA A 174 -2.83 -8.54 -9.81
CA ALA A 174 -2.53 -7.95 -8.51
C ALA A 174 -3.78 -7.92 -7.60
N GLU A 175 -4.93 -7.54 -8.12
CA GLU A 175 -6.19 -7.53 -7.36
C GLU A 175 -6.66 -8.94 -6.98
N ARG A 176 -6.43 -9.96 -7.83
CA ARG A 176 -6.70 -11.36 -7.47
C ARG A 176 -5.78 -11.87 -6.38
N VAL A 177 -4.48 -11.60 -6.45
CA VAL A 177 -3.52 -12.05 -5.44
C VAL A 177 -3.78 -11.39 -4.08
N LYS A 178 -4.26 -10.15 -4.09
CA LYS A 178 -4.62 -9.39 -2.89
C LYS A 178 -5.65 -10.09 -1.99
N SER A 179 -6.60 -10.87 -2.54
CA SER A 179 -7.64 -11.49 -1.71
C SER A 179 -7.07 -12.34 -0.59
N ASN A 180 -5.94 -13.01 -0.84
CA ASN A 180 -5.29 -13.90 0.13
C ASN A 180 -4.74 -13.15 1.34
N VAL A 181 -4.26 -11.91 1.17
CA VAL A 181 -3.78 -11.10 2.29
C VAL A 181 -4.92 -10.40 3.01
N VAL A 182 -5.97 -9.99 2.29
CA VAL A 182 -7.14 -9.34 2.89
C VAL A 182 -7.86 -10.30 3.84
N GLU A 183 -8.01 -11.57 3.46
CA GLU A 183 -8.63 -12.57 4.33
C GLU A 183 -7.88 -12.73 5.66
N GLU A 184 -6.54 -12.66 5.64
CA GLU A 184 -5.73 -12.75 6.86
C GLU A 184 -5.73 -11.45 7.67
N ILE A 185 -5.81 -10.29 7.00
CA ILE A 185 -5.97 -8.98 7.62
C ILE A 185 -7.29 -8.90 8.41
N GLU A 186 -8.40 -9.35 7.80
CA GLU A 186 -9.74 -9.28 8.40
C GLU A 186 -9.91 -10.17 9.64
N LYS A 187 -8.98 -11.10 9.90
CA LYS A 187 -8.95 -11.96 11.09
C LYS A 187 -8.32 -11.27 12.31
N ASP A 188 -7.77 -10.06 12.18
CA ASP A 188 -6.98 -9.40 13.23
C ASP A 188 -7.53 -8.03 13.62
N ASP A 189 -7.88 -7.83 14.90
CA ASP A 189 -8.42 -6.58 15.45
C ASP A 189 -7.45 -5.36 15.42
N PHE A 190 -6.20 -5.58 15.02
CA PHE A 190 -5.20 -4.54 14.82
C PHE A 190 -5.34 -3.88 13.45
N PHE A 191 -5.73 -4.65 12.42
CA PHE A 191 -5.89 -4.16 11.06
C PHE A 191 -7.37 -4.02 10.74
N HIS A 192 -7.78 -2.84 10.31
CA HIS A 192 -9.14 -2.54 9.90
C HIS A 192 -9.15 -2.29 8.40
N TYR A 193 -9.59 -3.28 7.64
CA TYR A 193 -9.67 -3.18 6.18
C TYR A 193 -11.05 -2.67 5.75
N LYS A 194 -11.08 -1.78 4.74
CA LYS A 194 -12.31 -1.31 4.14
C LYS A 194 -12.14 -1.08 2.64
N ASN A 195 -13.01 -1.69 1.85
CA ASN A 195 -13.17 -1.31 0.45
C ASN A 195 -13.88 0.05 0.35
N VAL A 196 -13.32 0.95 -0.46
CA VAL A 196 -13.79 2.33 -0.61
C VAL A 196 -14.14 2.61 -2.07
N PRO A 197 -15.29 3.24 -2.38
CA PRO A 197 -15.58 3.70 -3.72
C PRO A 197 -14.55 4.74 -4.17
N PHE A 198 -14.05 4.60 -5.39
CA PHE A 198 -13.10 5.55 -5.96
C PHE A 198 -13.82 6.68 -6.69
N ASN A 199 -13.56 7.91 -6.25
CA ASN A 199 -14.09 9.13 -6.85
C ASN A 199 -13.01 9.96 -7.57
N GLY A 200 -11.86 9.35 -7.90
CA GLY A 200 -10.78 10.05 -8.60
C GLY A 200 -9.76 10.72 -7.68
N PHE A 201 -9.76 10.37 -6.38
CA PHE A 201 -9.02 11.07 -5.32
C PHE A 201 -9.40 12.54 -5.21
N ASN A 202 -10.71 12.78 -5.12
CA ASN A 202 -11.28 14.12 -4.92
C ASN A 202 -11.76 14.32 -3.48
N GLU A 203 -12.47 15.41 -3.23
CA GLU A 203 -13.00 15.77 -1.91
C GLU A 203 -13.89 14.68 -1.28
N LYS A 204 -14.66 13.93 -2.07
CA LYS A 204 -15.48 12.82 -1.56
C LYS A 204 -14.63 11.68 -0.99
N ASP A 205 -13.48 11.42 -1.61
CA ASP A 205 -12.55 10.41 -1.11
C ASP A 205 -11.90 10.89 0.21
N LEU A 206 -11.62 12.18 0.35
CA LEU A 206 -11.12 12.78 1.60
C LEU A 206 -12.13 12.66 2.73
N GLU A 207 -13.38 13.05 2.49
CA GLU A 207 -14.49 12.95 3.45
C GLU A 207 -14.67 11.51 3.95
N MET A 208 -14.60 10.54 3.03
CA MET A 208 -14.71 9.12 3.36
C MET A 208 -13.58 8.64 4.27
N VAL A 209 -12.34 9.06 4.02
CA VAL A 209 -11.19 8.72 4.86
C VAL A 209 -11.33 9.32 6.25
N GLU A 210 -11.67 10.61 6.38
CA GLU A 210 -11.88 11.27 7.68
C GLU A 210 -13.03 10.63 8.47
N TYR A 211 -14.12 10.25 7.79
CA TYR A 211 -15.20 9.48 8.38
C TYR A 211 -14.70 8.15 8.96
N CYS A 212 -13.89 7.40 8.20
CA CYS A 212 -13.36 6.12 8.66
C CYS A 212 -12.40 6.27 9.86
N ILE A 213 -11.52 7.28 9.83
CA ILE A 213 -10.62 7.59 10.95
C ILE A 213 -11.42 7.91 12.21
N THR A 214 -12.44 8.76 12.09
CA THR A 214 -13.26 9.19 13.24
C THR A 214 -14.00 8.01 13.88
N ASN A 215 -14.61 7.15 13.06
CA ASN A 215 -15.30 5.96 13.57
C ASN A 215 -14.34 4.99 14.27
N LEU A 216 -13.14 4.79 13.71
CA LEU A 216 -12.14 3.92 14.32
C LEU A 216 -11.66 4.46 15.67
N LYS A 217 -11.43 5.78 15.78
CA LYS A 217 -11.06 6.43 17.05
C LYS A 217 -12.14 6.22 18.11
N ASN A 218 -13.40 6.43 17.76
CA ASN A 218 -14.53 6.24 18.68
C ASN A 218 -14.63 4.79 19.15
N PHE A 219 -14.46 3.83 18.24
CA PHE A 219 -14.44 2.41 18.59
C PHE A 219 -13.33 2.07 19.60
N LYS A 220 -12.10 2.56 19.38
CA LYS A 220 -10.96 2.29 20.27
C LYS A 220 -11.08 3.00 21.63
N ILE A 221 -11.67 4.18 21.70
CA ILE A 221 -11.91 4.88 22.97
C ILE A 221 -12.88 4.09 23.87
N ILE A 222 -13.87 3.42 23.29
CA ILE A 222 -14.85 2.63 24.06
C ILE A 222 -14.22 1.37 24.68
N GLN A 223 -13.16 0.83 24.07
CA GLN A 223 -12.50 -0.41 24.52
C GLN A 223 -11.43 -0.20 25.61
N THR A 224 -11.03 1.05 25.88
CA THR A 224 -10.00 1.41 26.88
C THR A 224 -10.60 2.00 28.13
#